data_AF-A0A0Q8DQA1-F1
#
_entry.id   AF-A0A0Q8DQA1-F1
#
_cell.length_a   1.000
_cell.length_b   1.000
_cell.length_c   1.000
_cell.angle_alpha   90.00
_cell.angle_beta   90.00
_cell.angle_gamma   90.00
#
_symmetry.space_group_name_H-M   'P 1'
#
loop_
_entity.id
_entity.type
_entity.pdbx_description
1 polymer ?
#
loop_
_entity_poly.entity_id
_entity_poly.type
_entity_poly.pdbx_seq_one_letter_code
_entity_poly.pdbx_strand_id
1 'polypeptide(L)'
;MPEETESTEQQQADTGTEETVEETATEESGTESAGDAQEAEAEDKPFDRKKFEAELRKKNSEAANLRKRLKEQEPLLAELRKRKDAEKSDTDRLNDQLTDAQEQITKTRQRLVRSQVQALAMTGFADPEDAVGALDLNSYIDSDGDIDEAAIKADLDALLERKPHWAKAQPQEGPRRPAPDRTQASGANKSRPPAPGDEFAGWLKPQLK
;
A
#
# COMPACT_ATOMS: atom_id res chain seq x y z
N MET A 1 -5.76 -26.54 61.51
CA MET A 1 -5.70 -26.38 62.98
C MET A 1 -4.29 -26.76 63.41
N PRO A 2 -3.70 -26.02 64.36
CA PRO A 2 -2.30 -25.55 64.32
C PRO A 2 -1.35 -26.56 65.00
N GLU A 3 -0.07 -26.32 65.30
CA GLU A 3 0.75 -25.11 65.54
C GLU A 3 2.14 -25.28 64.82
N GLU A 4 2.98 -24.30 64.47
CA GLU A 4 3.45 -23.06 65.15
C GLU A 4 4.21 -23.33 66.47
N THR A 5 5.32 -22.68 66.86
CA THR A 5 6.26 -21.72 66.20
C THR A 5 7.64 -22.45 65.96
N GLU A 6 8.89 -21.93 65.95
CA GLU A 6 9.56 -20.63 66.13
C GLU A 6 11.03 -20.69 65.59
N SER A 7 11.81 -19.60 65.74
CA SER A 7 13.30 -19.53 65.73
C SER A 7 14.07 -19.78 64.41
N THR A 8 15.10 -19.02 64.01
CA THR A 8 15.62 -17.71 64.46
C THR A 8 16.35 -17.02 63.29
N GLU A 9 15.79 -15.90 62.82
CA GLU A 9 16.46 -14.61 62.60
C GLU A 9 17.98 -14.58 62.29
N GLN A 10 18.34 -14.08 61.10
CA GLN A 10 19.42 -13.09 60.98
C GLN A 10 19.30 -12.25 59.70
N GLN A 11 19.06 -10.94 59.88
CA GLN A 11 19.26 -9.90 58.87
C GLN A 11 20.52 -9.10 59.21
N GLN A 12 21.30 -8.71 58.18
CA GLN A 12 22.18 -7.51 58.03
C GLN A 12 23.17 -7.83 56.88
N ALA A 13 23.35 -7.02 55.83
CA ALA A 13 23.78 -5.61 55.77
C ALA A 13 25.22 -5.46 56.33
N ASP A 14 26.22 -4.88 55.66
CA ASP A 14 26.24 -3.57 55.00
C ASP A 14 27.61 -3.34 54.28
N THR A 15 27.69 -2.40 53.32
CA THR A 15 28.90 -1.90 52.60
C THR A 15 29.77 -2.91 51.81
N GLY A 16 30.55 -2.52 50.78
CA GLY A 16 30.60 -1.22 50.08
C GLY A 16 32.00 -0.82 49.56
N THR A 17 32.38 -1.23 48.35
CA THR A 17 33.48 -0.67 47.52
C THR A 17 33.20 -1.09 46.07
N GLU A 18 32.63 -0.24 45.21
CA GLU A 18 33.33 0.73 44.35
C GLU A 18 34.37 0.10 43.40
N GLU A 19 33.94 -0.19 42.16
CA GLU A 19 34.81 -0.13 40.98
C GLU A 19 34.08 0.67 39.90
N THR A 20 34.55 1.90 39.66
CA THR A 20 33.93 2.87 38.74
C THR A 20 34.52 2.70 37.35
N VAL A 21 33.66 2.63 36.32
CA VAL A 21 34.06 2.69 34.90
C VAL A 21 33.32 3.87 34.27
N GLU A 22 34.08 4.75 33.60
CA GLU A 22 33.62 6.10 33.27
C GLU A 22 32.52 6.16 32.19
N GLU A 23 31.56 7.03 32.46
CA GLU A 23 30.57 7.55 31.53
C GLU A 23 31.21 8.62 30.63
N THR A 24 31.11 8.46 29.31
CA THR A 24 31.41 9.56 28.36
C THR A 24 30.16 9.89 27.55
N ALA A 25 29.20 10.56 28.20
CA ALA A 25 28.10 11.21 27.52
C ALA A 25 28.60 12.48 26.82
N THR A 26 28.37 12.59 25.51
CA THR A 26 28.49 13.86 24.77
C THR A 26 27.10 14.25 24.30
N GLU A 27 26.41 15.06 25.11
CA GLU A 27 25.29 15.85 24.61
C GLU A 27 25.83 16.95 23.68
N GLU A 28 25.15 17.23 22.57
CA GLU A 28 24.76 18.62 22.33
C GLU A 28 23.48 18.73 21.48
N SER A 29 22.58 19.58 21.98
CA SER A 29 21.44 20.26 21.35
C SER A 29 20.79 19.62 20.10
N GLY A 30 19.52 19.22 20.25
CA GLY A 30 18.60 19.18 19.13
C GLY A 30 18.33 20.59 18.57
N THR A 31 17.80 20.67 17.35
CA THR A 31 17.16 21.87 16.80
C THR A 31 16.08 21.42 15.84
N GLU A 32 14.83 21.78 16.16
CA GLU A 32 13.71 21.62 15.24
C GLU A 32 13.93 22.53 14.03
N SER A 33 13.76 22.00 12.82
CA SER A 33 13.56 22.85 11.64
C SER A 33 12.60 22.16 10.68
N ALA A 34 11.40 22.73 10.60
CA ALA A 34 10.55 22.54 9.44
C ALA A 34 11.14 23.38 8.29
N GLY A 35 12.02 22.77 7.50
CA GLY A 35 12.30 23.17 6.12
C GLY A 35 11.51 22.23 5.22
N ASP A 36 10.37 22.67 4.67
CA ASP A 36 10.32 23.49 3.45
C ASP A 36 10.86 22.74 2.23
N ALA A 37 10.02 22.62 1.20
CA ALA A 37 10.39 21.89 0.00
C ALA A 37 11.33 22.77 -0.82
N GLN A 38 12.64 22.53 -0.69
CA GLN A 38 13.63 23.12 -1.59
C GLN A 38 13.42 22.59 -3.02
N GLU A 39 12.48 23.24 -3.70
CA GLU A 39 12.38 23.37 -5.13
C GLU A 39 13.78 23.57 -5.69
N ALA A 40 14.14 22.75 -6.68
CA ALA A 40 15.54 22.64 -7.10
C ALA A 40 16.00 23.95 -7.75
N GLU A 41 16.69 24.80 -6.99
CA GLU A 41 17.44 25.92 -7.53
C GLU A 41 18.47 25.37 -8.52
N ALA A 42 18.10 25.43 -9.80
CA ALA A 42 18.99 25.19 -10.91
C ALA A 42 19.97 26.37 -11.01
N GLU A 43 20.93 26.43 -10.08
CA GLU A 43 22.09 27.30 -10.19
C GLU A 43 22.69 27.12 -11.59
N ASP A 44 22.70 28.19 -12.39
CA ASP A 44 23.14 28.22 -13.79
C ASP A 44 24.68 28.10 -13.91
N LYS A 45 25.23 27.06 -13.27
CA LYS A 45 26.62 26.63 -13.36
C LYS A 45 26.80 26.07 -14.78
N PRO A 46 27.61 26.69 -15.65
CA PRO A 46 27.74 26.26 -17.03
C PRO A 46 28.23 24.81 -17.06
N PHE A 47 27.44 23.94 -17.69
CA PHE A 47 27.66 22.49 -17.73
C PHE A 47 29.07 22.17 -18.25
N ASP A 48 30.00 21.90 -17.32
CA ASP A 48 31.37 21.54 -17.65
C ASP A 48 31.39 20.10 -18.15
N ARG A 49 31.10 19.99 -19.46
CA ARG A 49 31.05 18.76 -20.21
C ARG A 49 32.28 17.87 -19.98
N LYS A 50 33.47 18.44 -19.72
CA LYS A 50 34.68 17.66 -19.46
C LYS A 50 34.68 17.03 -18.07
N LYS A 51 34.16 17.72 -17.05
CA LYS A 51 33.95 17.14 -15.71
C LYS A 51 32.89 16.04 -15.77
N PHE A 52 31.74 16.30 -16.40
CA PHE A 52 30.67 15.31 -16.55
C PHE A 52 31.13 14.08 -17.35
N GLU A 53 31.83 14.23 -18.48
CA GLU A 53 32.38 13.11 -19.24
C GLU A 53 33.42 12.31 -18.42
N ALA A 54 34.21 12.97 -17.56
CA ALA A 54 35.14 12.29 -16.65
C ALA A 54 34.43 11.54 -15.51
N GLU A 55 33.38 12.10 -14.92
CA GLU A 55 32.56 11.45 -13.89
C GLU A 55 31.75 10.29 -14.44
N LEU A 56 31.12 10.46 -15.61
CA LEU A 56 30.45 9.38 -16.34
C LEU A 56 31.43 8.26 -16.70
N ARG A 57 32.68 8.59 -17.09
CA ARG A 57 33.75 7.61 -17.31
C ARG A 57 34.14 6.87 -16.03
N LYS A 58 34.27 7.56 -14.89
CA LYS A 58 34.51 6.93 -13.57
C LYS A 58 33.37 5.96 -13.24
N LYS A 59 32.12 6.42 -13.25
CA LYS A 59 30.92 5.61 -12.96
C LYS A 59 30.77 4.40 -13.88
N ASN A 60 31.05 4.56 -15.18
CA ASN A 60 31.07 3.44 -16.12
C ASN A 60 32.19 2.43 -15.82
N SER A 61 33.36 2.87 -15.36
CA SER A 61 34.45 1.97 -14.95
C SER A 61 34.17 1.27 -13.62
N GLU A 62 33.55 1.97 -12.66
CA GLU A 62 33.04 1.40 -11.39
C GLU A 62 32.02 0.30 -11.68
N ALA A 63 30.99 0.60 -12.48
CA ALA A 63 29.96 -0.36 -12.89
C ALA A 63 30.53 -1.55 -13.68
N ALA A 64 31.51 -1.33 -14.56
CA ALA A 64 32.19 -2.42 -15.28
C ALA A 64 33.00 -3.33 -14.34
N ASN A 65 33.66 -2.76 -13.33
CA ASN A 65 34.42 -3.53 -12.34
C ASN A 65 33.51 -4.28 -11.35
N LEU A 66 32.38 -3.69 -10.95
CA LEU A 66 31.35 -4.39 -10.16
C LEU A 66 30.75 -5.58 -10.93
N ARG A 67 30.42 -5.40 -12.22
CA ARG A 67 29.93 -6.48 -13.09
C ARG A 67 30.93 -7.63 -13.25
N LYS A 68 32.23 -7.34 -13.32
CA LYS A 68 33.29 -8.38 -13.31
C LYS A 68 33.30 -9.15 -11.98
N ARG A 69 33.36 -8.43 -10.85
CA ARG A 69 33.37 -9.04 -9.50
C ARG A 69 32.13 -9.91 -9.25
N LEU A 70 30.95 -9.48 -9.68
CA LEU A 70 29.73 -10.29 -9.60
C LEU A 70 29.87 -11.58 -10.42
N LYS A 71 30.33 -11.50 -11.67
CA LYS A 71 30.56 -12.67 -12.52
C LYS A 71 31.68 -13.60 -12.02
N GLU A 72 32.64 -13.07 -11.25
CA GLU A 72 33.68 -13.84 -10.55
C GLU A 72 33.14 -14.50 -9.27
N GLN A 73 32.14 -13.90 -8.61
CA GLN A 73 31.48 -14.44 -7.41
C GLN A 73 30.34 -15.43 -7.72
N GLU A 74 29.64 -15.28 -8.84
CA GLU A 74 28.61 -16.20 -9.33
C GLU A 74 29.00 -17.69 -9.27
N PRO A 75 30.16 -18.13 -9.85
CA PRO A 75 30.58 -19.53 -9.77
C PRO A 75 30.94 -19.96 -8.34
N LEU A 76 31.57 -19.10 -7.53
CA LEU A 76 31.91 -19.41 -6.15
C LEU A 76 30.65 -19.59 -5.29
N LEU A 77 29.61 -18.77 -5.49
CA LEU A 77 28.31 -18.93 -4.84
C LEU A 77 27.59 -20.19 -5.32
N ALA A 78 27.71 -20.55 -6.60
CA ALA A 78 27.14 -21.79 -7.13
C ALA A 78 27.87 -23.05 -6.59
N GLU A 79 29.19 -23.00 -6.39
CA GLU A 79 29.96 -24.07 -5.76
C GLU A 79 29.67 -24.20 -4.26
N LEU A 80 29.57 -23.07 -3.54
CA LEU A 80 29.19 -23.06 -2.12
C LEU A 80 27.77 -23.58 -1.90
N ARG A 81 26.82 -23.29 -2.81
CA ARG A 81 25.49 -23.91 -2.83
C ARG A 81 25.62 -25.42 -3.03
N LYS A 82 26.24 -25.88 -4.11
CA LYS A 82 26.44 -27.32 -4.39
C LYS A 82 27.09 -28.10 -3.24
N ARG A 83 28.05 -27.50 -2.51
CA ARG A 83 28.63 -28.12 -1.31
C ARG A 83 27.61 -28.23 -0.19
N LYS A 84 26.94 -27.14 0.18
CA LYS A 84 25.87 -27.16 1.18
C LYS A 84 24.74 -28.11 0.81
N ASP A 85 24.35 -28.17 -0.45
CA ASP A 85 23.30 -29.04 -0.96
C ASP A 85 23.70 -30.52 -0.92
N ALA A 86 25.01 -30.83 -1.01
CA ALA A 86 25.57 -32.17 -0.84
C ALA A 86 25.84 -32.55 0.64
N GLU A 87 26.13 -31.56 1.49
CA GLU A 87 26.33 -31.70 2.94
C GLU A 87 25.00 -31.84 3.69
N LYS A 88 23.92 -31.22 3.20
CA LYS A 88 22.55 -31.41 3.68
C LYS A 88 22.12 -32.87 3.58
N SER A 89 21.69 -33.44 4.70
CA SER A 89 21.02 -34.74 4.74
C SER A 89 19.65 -34.68 4.05
N ASP A 90 19.10 -35.84 3.69
CA ASP A 90 17.74 -35.88 3.13
C ASP A 90 16.68 -35.36 4.12
N THR A 91 16.91 -35.50 5.43
CA THR A 91 16.11 -34.86 6.47
C THR A 91 16.19 -33.34 6.45
N ASP A 92 17.37 -32.75 6.19
CA ASP A 92 17.49 -31.29 6.08
C ASP A 92 16.77 -30.76 4.83
N ARG A 93 16.93 -31.45 3.69
CA ARG A 93 16.24 -31.10 2.43
C ARG A 93 14.72 -31.17 2.57
N LEU A 94 14.20 -32.17 3.29
CA LEU A 94 12.78 -32.29 3.59
C LEU A 94 12.29 -31.20 4.54
N ASN A 95 13.08 -30.84 5.56
CA ASN A 95 12.77 -29.72 6.46
C ASN A 95 12.75 -28.38 5.71
N ASP A 96 13.73 -28.09 4.86
CA ASP A 96 13.75 -26.90 4.00
C ASP A 96 12.45 -26.81 3.18
N GLN A 97 12.12 -27.89 2.45
CA GLN A 97 10.91 -27.97 1.61
C GLN A 97 9.61 -27.79 2.41
N LEU A 98 9.56 -28.31 3.64
CA LEU A 98 8.44 -28.14 4.55
C LEU A 98 8.29 -26.66 4.96
N THR A 99 9.39 -25.99 5.31
CA THR A 99 9.39 -24.56 5.63
C THR A 99 9.04 -23.67 4.43
N ASP A 100 9.58 -23.94 3.24
CA ASP A 100 9.25 -23.24 1.99
C ASP A 100 7.76 -23.42 1.63
N ALA A 101 7.20 -24.61 1.83
CA ALA A 101 5.79 -24.89 1.59
C ALA A 101 4.89 -24.17 2.62
N GLN A 102 5.25 -24.17 3.90
CA GLN A 102 4.55 -23.42 4.95
C GLN A 102 4.55 -21.92 4.66
N GLU A 103 5.69 -21.35 4.26
CA GLU A 103 5.80 -19.92 3.95
C GLU A 103 4.98 -19.54 2.70
N GLN A 104 4.89 -20.42 1.70
CA GLN A 104 4.01 -20.24 0.55
C GLN A 104 2.52 -20.34 0.92
N ILE A 105 2.16 -21.25 1.83
CA ILE A 105 0.78 -21.40 2.33
C ILE A 105 0.36 -20.15 3.13
N THR A 106 1.18 -19.66 4.07
CA THR A 106 0.85 -18.45 4.86
C THR A 106 0.74 -17.21 3.97
N LYS A 107 1.69 -16.99 3.05
CA LYS A 107 1.62 -15.91 2.04
C LYS A 107 0.37 -16.00 1.16
N THR A 108 -0.11 -17.21 0.87
CA THR A 108 -1.33 -17.41 0.08
C THR A 108 -2.60 -17.16 0.90
N ARG A 109 -2.67 -17.64 2.16
CA ARG A 109 -3.77 -17.34 3.09
C ARG A 109 -3.90 -15.84 3.36
N GLN A 110 -2.80 -15.13 3.62
CA GLN A 110 -2.78 -13.67 3.81
C GLN A 110 -3.29 -12.91 2.58
N ARG A 111 -2.92 -13.34 1.36
CA ARG A 111 -3.46 -12.77 0.11
C ARG A 111 -4.96 -13.03 -0.04
N LEU A 112 -5.43 -14.21 0.36
CA LEU A 112 -6.84 -14.57 0.31
C LEU A 112 -7.67 -13.71 1.29
N VAL A 113 -7.26 -13.60 2.57
CA VAL A 113 -7.90 -12.70 3.54
C VAL A 113 -7.89 -11.25 3.04
N ARG A 114 -6.75 -10.75 2.55
CA ARG A 114 -6.66 -9.41 1.95
C ARG A 114 -7.70 -9.20 0.85
N SER A 115 -7.85 -10.16 -0.07
CA SER A 115 -8.84 -10.08 -1.15
C SER A 115 -10.28 -10.17 -0.63
N GLN A 116 -10.53 -10.93 0.44
CA GLN A 116 -11.84 -11.07 1.06
C GLN A 116 -12.27 -9.80 1.80
N VAL A 117 -11.37 -9.23 2.63
CA VAL A 117 -11.57 -7.92 3.29
C VAL A 117 -11.82 -6.83 2.24
N GLN A 118 -11.03 -6.81 1.16
CA GLN A 118 -11.22 -5.87 0.05
C GLN A 118 -12.58 -6.03 -0.63
N ALA A 119 -12.98 -7.27 -0.98
CA ALA A 119 -14.26 -7.57 -1.63
C ALA A 119 -15.48 -7.18 -0.77
N LEU A 120 -15.40 -7.41 0.55
CA LEU A 120 -16.45 -6.99 1.49
C LEU A 120 -16.46 -5.46 1.64
N ALA A 121 -15.30 -4.83 1.82
CA ALA A 121 -15.18 -3.38 1.97
C ALA A 121 -15.66 -2.60 0.74
N MET A 122 -15.53 -3.14 -0.49
CA MET A 122 -16.03 -2.50 -1.72
C MET A 122 -17.54 -2.16 -1.67
N THR A 123 -18.32 -2.78 -0.79
CA THR A 123 -19.74 -2.48 -0.60
C THR A 123 -19.95 -1.15 0.15
N GLY A 124 -19.32 -1.00 1.32
CA GLY A 124 -19.57 0.09 2.28
C GLY A 124 -18.50 1.19 2.36
N PHE A 125 -17.28 0.96 1.86
CA PHE A 125 -16.16 1.91 1.95
C PHE A 125 -16.00 2.75 0.68
N ALA A 126 -15.43 3.95 0.84
CA ALA A 126 -15.04 4.84 -0.26
C ALA A 126 -13.78 4.30 -0.98
N ASP A 127 -12.78 3.86 -0.22
CA ASP A 127 -11.63 3.08 -0.69
C ASP A 127 -11.55 1.77 0.14
N PRO A 128 -11.57 0.59 -0.49
CA PRO A 128 -11.45 -0.68 0.23
C PRO A 128 -10.03 -0.99 0.72
N GLU A 129 -8.99 -0.29 0.26
CA GLU A 129 -7.60 -0.46 0.76
C GLU A 129 -7.41 0.17 2.15
N ASP A 130 -8.10 1.27 2.47
CA ASP A 130 -8.12 1.88 3.82
C ASP A 130 -8.58 0.88 4.88
N ALA A 131 -9.56 0.02 4.54
CA ALA A 131 -10.03 -1.05 5.41
C ALA A 131 -8.96 -2.13 5.62
N VAL A 132 -8.32 -2.60 4.54
CA VAL A 132 -7.24 -3.60 4.58
C VAL A 132 -6.04 -3.11 5.39
N GLY A 133 -5.75 -1.81 5.39
CA GLY A 133 -4.70 -1.19 6.20
C GLY A 133 -5.05 -0.97 7.69
N ALA A 134 -6.30 -1.22 8.10
CA ALA A 134 -6.80 -0.93 9.46
C ALA A 134 -7.24 -2.16 10.26
N LEU A 135 -7.25 -3.34 9.65
CA LEU A 135 -7.58 -4.65 10.25
C LEU A 135 -6.32 -5.54 10.34
N ASP A 136 -6.20 -6.39 11.36
CA ASP A 136 -5.14 -7.41 11.40
C ASP A 136 -5.55 -8.63 10.57
N LEU A 137 -5.02 -8.74 9.37
CA LEU A 137 -5.38 -9.81 8.43
C LEU A 137 -5.04 -11.23 8.92
N ASN A 138 -4.30 -11.39 10.01
CA ASN A 138 -3.95 -12.71 10.57
C ASN A 138 -4.97 -13.19 11.62
N SER A 139 -5.75 -12.31 12.25
CA SER A 139 -6.72 -12.71 13.29
C SER A 139 -7.96 -13.43 12.73
N TYR A 140 -8.25 -13.25 11.44
CA TYR A 140 -9.38 -13.87 10.74
C TYR A 140 -9.06 -15.24 10.12
N ILE A 141 -7.87 -15.81 10.38
CA ILE A 141 -7.46 -17.14 9.93
C ILE A 141 -7.50 -18.08 11.14
N ASP A 142 -8.29 -19.15 11.09
CA ASP A 142 -8.38 -20.11 12.19
C ASP A 142 -7.25 -21.17 12.18
N SER A 143 -7.35 -22.13 13.11
CA SER A 143 -6.38 -23.23 13.28
C SER A 143 -6.24 -24.13 12.05
N ASP A 144 -7.33 -24.33 11.33
CA ASP A 144 -7.43 -25.22 10.19
C ASP A 144 -7.02 -24.46 8.91
N GLY A 145 -7.32 -23.18 8.88
CA GLY A 145 -6.94 -22.20 7.88
C GLY A 145 -8.07 -21.60 7.08
N ASP A 146 -9.31 -21.79 7.53
CA ASP A 146 -10.47 -21.14 6.97
C ASP A 146 -10.54 -19.67 7.44
N ILE A 147 -11.38 -18.89 6.78
CA ILE A 147 -11.47 -17.44 6.97
C ILE A 147 -12.80 -17.08 7.61
N ASP A 148 -12.77 -16.44 8.78
CA ASP A 148 -13.98 -15.96 9.44
C ASP A 148 -14.53 -14.70 8.74
N GLU A 149 -15.35 -14.91 7.71
CA GLU A 149 -16.06 -13.82 7.05
C GLU A 149 -17.01 -13.05 7.98
N ALA A 150 -17.49 -13.64 9.09
CA ALA A 150 -18.43 -13.00 9.99
C ALA A 150 -17.72 -12.01 10.91
N ALA A 151 -16.56 -12.40 11.46
CA ALA A 151 -15.66 -11.49 12.17
C ALA A 151 -15.18 -10.34 11.27
N ILE A 152 -14.78 -10.61 10.02
CA ILE A 152 -14.40 -9.56 9.07
C ILE A 152 -15.54 -8.56 8.85
N LYS A 153 -16.79 -9.02 8.67
CA LYS A 153 -17.94 -8.12 8.48
C LYS A 153 -18.19 -7.27 9.73
N ALA A 154 -18.18 -7.87 10.91
CA ALA A 154 -18.38 -7.14 12.18
C ALA A 154 -17.31 -6.07 12.42
N ASP A 155 -16.04 -6.38 12.17
CA ASP A 155 -14.94 -5.42 12.33
C ASP A 155 -14.94 -4.32 11.24
N LEU A 156 -15.39 -4.63 10.02
CA LEU A 156 -15.60 -3.63 8.98
C LEU A 156 -16.74 -2.66 9.33
N ASP A 157 -17.86 -3.16 9.86
CA ASP A 157 -18.98 -2.31 10.31
C ASP A 157 -18.55 -1.43 11.50
N ALA A 158 -17.88 -2.00 12.51
CA ALA A 158 -17.34 -1.25 13.65
C ALA A 158 -16.25 -0.24 13.23
N LEU A 159 -15.48 -0.52 12.17
CA LEU A 159 -14.53 0.42 11.58
C LEU A 159 -15.24 1.61 10.92
N LEU A 160 -16.38 1.39 10.25
CA LEU A 160 -17.20 2.46 9.67
C LEU A 160 -17.86 3.33 10.75
N GLU A 161 -18.36 2.74 11.85
CA GLU A 161 -18.86 3.50 13.00
C GLU A 161 -17.79 4.40 13.61
N ARG A 162 -16.55 3.88 13.76
CA ARG A 162 -15.39 4.63 14.26
C ARG A 162 -14.85 5.66 13.27
N LYS A 163 -14.98 5.43 11.97
CA LYS A 163 -14.47 6.28 10.88
C LYS A 163 -15.55 6.55 9.82
N PRO A 164 -16.60 7.32 10.11
CA PRO A 164 -17.71 7.55 9.18
C PRO A 164 -17.31 8.31 7.91
N HIS A 165 -16.12 8.93 7.87
CA HIS A 165 -15.54 9.56 6.68
C HIS A 165 -14.91 8.56 5.70
N TRP A 166 -14.71 7.30 6.10
CA TRP A 166 -14.32 6.19 5.21
C TRP A 166 -15.53 5.51 4.56
N ALA A 167 -16.75 5.79 5.04
CA ALA A 167 -17.97 5.30 4.43
C ALA A 167 -18.15 5.85 3.01
N LYS A 168 -18.57 4.97 2.11
CA LYS A 168 -18.91 5.30 0.73
C LYS A 168 -20.00 6.36 0.72
N ALA A 169 -19.74 7.50 0.08
CA ALA A 169 -20.75 8.55 -0.07
C ALA A 169 -21.97 7.95 -0.79
N GLN A 170 -23.09 7.84 -0.06
CA GLN A 170 -24.33 7.28 -0.60
C GLN A 170 -24.70 8.03 -1.88
N PRO A 171 -24.98 7.33 -3.01
CA PRO A 171 -25.37 7.99 -4.23
C PRO A 171 -26.68 8.72 -3.96
N GLN A 172 -26.67 10.06 -4.01
CA GLN A 172 -27.89 10.83 -3.73
C GLN A 172 -29.02 10.35 -4.64
N GLU A 173 -30.09 9.85 -4.03
CA GLU A 173 -31.29 9.34 -4.69
C GLU A 173 -32.09 10.48 -5.33
N GLY A 174 -31.55 11.00 -6.43
CA GLY A 174 -32.06 12.17 -7.11
C GLY A 174 -31.42 12.28 -8.48
N PRO A 175 -32.21 12.45 -9.56
CA PRO A 175 -31.64 12.62 -10.88
C PRO A 175 -30.82 13.92 -10.95
N ARG A 176 -29.47 13.82 -10.90
CA ARG A 176 -28.55 14.87 -11.34
C ARG A 176 -28.55 15.03 -12.87
N ARG A 177 -29.74 15.00 -13.47
CA ARG A 177 -29.98 15.46 -14.83
C ARG A 177 -30.25 16.96 -14.72
N PRO A 178 -29.52 17.85 -15.42
CA PRO A 178 -29.98 19.22 -15.56
C PRO A 178 -31.40 19.17 -16.15
N ALA A 179 -32.34 19.88 -15.53
CA ALA A 179 -33.72 19.88 -16.00
C ALA A 179 -33.74 20.34 -17.47
N PRO A 180 -34.37 19.59 -18.39
CA PRO A 180 -34.27 19.88 -19.82
C PRO A 180 -34.85 21.27 -20.11
N ASP A 181 -33.97 22.19 -20.48
CA ASP A 181 -34.31 23.60 -20.68
C ASP A 181 -35.31 23.74 -21.83
N ARG A 182 -36.55 24.08 -21.47
CA ARG A 182 -37.68 24.20 -22.39
C ARG A 182 -37.50 25.38 -23.35
N THR A 183 -36.60 26.33 -23.06
CA THR A 183 -36.27 27.43 -23.99
C THR A 183 -35.38 26.93 -25.13
N GLN A 184 -34.40 26.07 -24.85
CA GLN A 184 -33.47 25.50 -25.85
C GLN A 184 -34.17 24.55 -26.84
N ALA A 185 -35.19 23.81 -26.38
CA ALA A 185 -35.96 22.90 -27.23
C ALA A 185 -37.03 23.59 -28.12
N SER A 186 -37.31 24.88 -27.91
CA SER A 186 -38.43 25.60 -28.56
C SER A 186 -38.34 25.71 -30.09
N GLY A 187 -37.16 25.46 -30.68
CA GLY A 187 -36.97 25.43 -32.12
C GLY A 187 -37.56 24.19 -32.82
N ALA A 188 -37.66 23.05 -32.13
CA ALA A 188 -37.87 21.74 -32.75
C ALA A 188 -39.33 21.43 -33.14
N ASN A 189 -40.31 22.12 -32.55
CA ASN A 189 -41.74 21.87 -32.77
C ASN A 189 -42.41 22.89 -33.72
N LYS A 190 -41.62 23.53 -34.58
CA LYS A 190 -42.13 24.37 -35.67
C LYS A 190 -42.71 23.45 -36.74
N SER A 191 -43.89 23.78 -37.24
CA SER A 191 -44.59 22.99 -38.26
C SER A 191 -43.68 22.67 -39.44
N ARG A 192 -43.74 21.40 -39.90
CA ARG A 192 -43.06 20.92 -41.11
C ARG A 192 -43.17 22.00 -42.21
N PRO A 193 -42.06 22.44 -42.83
CA PRO A 193 -42.14 23.40 -43.92
C PRO A 193 -43.04 22.85 -45.03
N PRO A 194 -43.83 23.71 -45.71
CA PRO A 194 -44.73 23.26 -46.79
C PRO A 194 -43.94 22.47 -47.84
N ALA A 195 -44.56 21.48 -48.47
CA ALA A 195 -43.90 20.83 -49.60
C ALA A 195 -43.79 21.86 -50.74
N PRO A 196 -42.74 21.82 -51.58
CA PRO A 196 -42.63 22.73 -52.72
C PRO A 196 -43.84 22.68 -53.68
N GLY A 197 -44.57 21.56 -53.70
CA GLY A 197 -45.85 21.42 -54.39
C GLY A 197 -47.00 22.22 -53.77
N ASP A 198 -47.03 22.42 -52.45
CA ASP A 198 -48.02 23.26 -51.76
C ASP A 198 -47.80 24.74 -52.07
N GLU A 199 -46.53 25.17 -52.09
CA GLU A 199 -46.13 26.54 -52.47
C GLU A 199 -46.49 26.82 -53.94
N PHE A 200 -46.11 25.92 -54.85
CA PHE A 200 -46.48 26.02 -56.26
C PHE A 200 -47.99 26.01 -56.48
N ALA A 201 -48.73 25.13 -55.79
CA ALA A 201 -50.19 25.11 -55.85
C ALA A 201 -50.82 26.39 -55.27
N GLY A 202 -50.20 27.00 -54.25
CA GLY A 202 -50.60 28.30 -53.71
C GLY A 202 -50.43 29.44 -54.73
N TRP A 203 -49.30 29.43 -55.45
CA TRP A 203 -48.99 30.41 -56.52
C TRP A 203 -49.86 30.25 -57.77
N LEU A 204 -50.18 29.01 -58.18
CA LEU A 204 -50.93 28.73 -59.41
C LEU A 204 -52.43 29.03 -59.29
N LYS A 205 -53.05 28.75 -58.12
CA LYS A 205 -54.50 28.95 -57.87
C LYS A 205 -55.04 30.35 -58.23
N PRO A 206 -54.40 31.48 -57.89
CA PRO A 206 -54.90 32.81 -58.28
C PRO A 206 -54.76 33.15 -59.78
N GLN A 207 -53.99 32.36 -60.56
CA GLN A 207 -53.81 32.56 -62.01
C GLN A 207 -54.82 31.77 -62.87
N LEU A 208 -55.73 31.02 -62.23
CA LEU A 208 -56.72 30.14 -62.87
C LEU A 208 -58.16 30.66 -62.68
N LYS A 209 -58.37 31.96 -62.91
CA LYS A 209 -59.66 32.67 -62.84
C LYS A 209 -59.84 33.62 -64.02
#